data_AF-A0A2T2RPV5-F1
#
_entry.id   AF-A0A2T2RPV5-F1
#
_cell.length_a   1.000
_cell.length_b   1.000
_cell.length_c   1.000
_cell.angle_alpha   90.00
_cell.angle_beta   90.00
_cell.angle_gamma   90.00
#
_symmetry.space_group_name_H-M   'P 1'
#
loop_
_entity.id
_entity.type
_entity.pdbx_description
1 polymer ?
#
loop_
_entity_poly.entity_id
_entity_poly.type
_entity_poly.pdbx_seq_one_letter_code
_entity_poly.pdbx_strand_id
1 'polypeptide(L)' 'MINLTYRYKLEPTKVQSQTMSDWLETSRKVWNYVGERKDWYKSRSCRIDACSIKSEYVIPADTQRP' A
#
# COMPACT_ATOMS: atom_id res chain seq x y z
N MET A 1 37.26 -20.52 -14.28
CA MET A 1 35.82 -20.73 -14.57
C MET A 1 35.23 -19.36 -14.84
N ILE A 2 34.79 -19.08 -16.07
CA ILE A 2 34.26 -17.76 -16.45
C ILE A 2 32.76 -17.76 -16.14
N ASN A 3 32.30 -16.86 -15.27
CA ASN A 3 30.88 -16.66 -15.00
C ASN A 3 30.35 -15.55 -15.92
N LEU A 4 29.42 -15.90 -16.81
CA LEU A 4 28.70 -14.93 -17.64
C LEU A 4 27.46 -14.45 -16.88
N THR A 5 27.44 -13.16 -16.54
CA THR A 5 26.24 -12.48 -16.03
C THR A 5 25.49 -11.86 -17.21
N TYR A 6 24.40 -12.49 -17.62
CA TYR A 6 23.52 -11.94 -18.65
C TYR A 6 22.67 -10.82 -18.08
N ARG A 7 22.58 -9.71 -18.81
CA ARG A 7 21.63 -8.64 -18.54
C ARG A 7 20.58 -8.65 -19.63
N TYR A 8 19.32 -8.85 -19.24
CA TYR A 8 18.19 -8.82 -20.15
C TYR A 8 17.48 -7.47 -20.01
N LYS A 9 17.12 -6.88 -21.14
CA LYS A 9 16.24 -5.71 -21.21
C LYS A 9 14.83 -6.20 -21.51
N LEU A 10 13.87 -5.77 -20.71
CA LEU A 10 12.46 -5.99 -21.01
C LEU A 10 12.03 -5.01 -22.12
N GLU A 11 11.62 -5.55 -23.26
CA GLU A 11 10.99 -4.80 -24.35
C GLU A 11 9.55 -5.29 -24.50
N PRO A 12 8.63 -4.82 -23.63
CA PRO A 12 7.26 -5.26 -23.66
C PRO A 12 6.58 -4.83 -24.96
N THR A 13 5.79 -5.73 -25.52
CA THR A 13 4.85 -5.40 -26.60
C THR A 13 3.77 -4.44 -26.09
N LYS A 14 3.09 -3.73 -27.01
CA LYS A 14 2.01 -2.78 -26.64
C LYS A 14 0.95 -3.41 -25.73
N VAL A 15 0.57 -4.66 -26.00
CA VAL A 15 -0.41 -5.40 -25.18
C VAL A 15 0.13 -5.65 -23.79
N GLN A 16 1.39 -6.08 -23.66
CA GLN A 16 2.01 -6.32 -22.36
C GLN A 16 2.15 -5.03 -21.55
N SER A 17 2.52 -3.92 -22.18
CA SER A 17 2.58 -2.62 -21.50
C SER A 17 1.22 -2.20 -20.95
N GLN A 18 0.13 -2.38 -21.71
CA GLN A 18 -1.22 -2.07 -21.24
C GLN A 18 -1.59 -2.92 -20.02
N THR A 19 -1.36 -4.23 -20.09
CA THR A 19 -1.60 -5.15 -18.98
C THR A 19 -0.82 -4.76 -17.72
N MET A 20 0.46 -4.38 -17.88
CA MET A 20 1.28 -3.91 -16.77
C MET A 20 0.71 -2.62 -16.14
N SER A 21 0.27 -1.67 -16.96
CA SER A 21 -0.38 -0.45 -16.48
C SER A 21 -1.65 -0.74 -15.70
N ASP A 22 -2.49 -1.66 -16.18
CA ASP A 22 -3.75 -2.03 -15.52
C ASP A 22 -3.49 -2.70 -14.16
N TRP A 23 -2.46 -3.54 -14.06
CA TRP A 23 -2.04 -4.15 -12.80
C TRP A 23 -1.51 -3.12 -11.80
N LEU A 24 -0.70 -2.17 -12.26
CA LEU A 24 -0.19 -1.09 -11.40
C LEU A 24 -1.33 -0.21 -10.89
N GLU A 25 -2.29 0.12 -11.74
CA GLU A 25 -3.46 0.91 -11.35
C GLU A 25 -4.35 0.17 -10.34
N THR A 26 -4.55 -1.14 -10.55
CA THR A 26 -5.28 -1.98 -9.59
C THR A 26 -4.55 -2.02 -8.24
N SER A 27 -3.24 -2.23 -8.26
CA SER A 27 -2.41 -2.27 -7.04
C SER A 27 -2.43 -0.93 -6.30
N ARG A 28 -2.38 0.19 -7.02
CA ARG A 28 -2.50 1.54 -6.45
C ARG A 28 -3.82 1.73 -5.71
N LYS A 29 -4.94 1.34 -6.33
CA LYS A 29 -6.27 1.42 -5.72
C LYS A 29 -6.36 0.59 -4.44
N VAL A 30 -5.90 -0.67 -4.50
CA VAL A 30 -5.88 -1.56 -3.34
C VAL A 30 -5.02 -0.99 -2.22
N TRP A 31 -3.84 -0.45 -2.54
CA TRP A 31 -2.93 0.09 -1.55
C TRP A 31 -3.50 1.33 -0.84
N ASN A 32 -4.15 2.23 -1.58
CA ASN A 32 -4.81 3.40 -1.00
C ASN A 32 -5.88 2.99 0.03
N TYR A 33 -6.67 1.97 -0.30
CA TYR A 33 -7.70 1.44 0.59
C TYR A 33 -7.12 0.67 1.80
N VAL A 34 -5.95 0.04 1.65
CA VAL A 34 -5.21 -0.52 2.79
C VAL A 34 -4.73 0.57 3.76
N GLY A 35 -4.40 1.76 3.26
CA GLY A 35 -4.06 2.92 4.08
C GLY A 35 -5.18 3.28 5.06
N GLU A 36 -6.39 3.45 4.53
CA GLU A 36 -7.59 3.77 5.32
C GLU A 36 -7.86 2.73 6.42
N ARG A 37 -7.71 1.44 6.11
CA ARG A 37 -7.86 0.35 7.10
C ARG A 37 -6.81 0.40 8.19
N LYS A 38 -5.56 0.75 7.86
CA LYS A 38 -4.49 0.90 8.85
C LYS A 38 -4.76 2.07 9.78
N ASP A 39 -5.26 3.18 9.24
CA ASP A 39 -5.60 4.36 10.02
C ASP A 39 -6.80 4.10 10.94
N TRP A 40 -7.84 3.42 10.44
CA TRP A 40 -8.98 2.94 11.26
C TRP A 40 -8.54 2.04 12.41
N TYR A 41 -7.60 1.11 12.16
CA TYR A 41 -7.08 0.24 13.20
C TYR A 41 -6.25 1.00 14.24
N LYS A 42 -5.36 1.89 13.79
CA LYS A 42 -4.50 2.68 14.67
C LYS A 42 -5.29 3.63 15.56
N SER A 43 -6.39 4.20 15.07
CA SER A 43 -7.26 5.04 15.88
C SER A 43 -7.91 4.29 17.05
N ARG A 44 -8.01 2.97 16.95
CA ARG A 44 -8.63 2.09 17.96
C ARG A 44 -7.59 1.32 18.79
N SER A 45 -6.30 1.42 18.43
CA SER A 45 -5.20 0.77 19.15
C SER A 45 -4.47 1.70 20.13
N CYS A 46 -5.08 2.82 20.53
CA CYS A 46 -4.45 3.78 21.43
C CYS A 46 -4.05 3.10 22.75
N ARG A 47 -2.86 3.43 23.24
CA ARG A 47 -2.31 2.84 24.45
C ARG A 47 -3.09 3.35 25.66
N ILE A 48 -3.50 2.44 26.53
CA ILE A 48 -4.25 2.78 27.75
C ILE A 48 -3.36 3.55 28.74
N ASP A 49 -2.04 3.34 28.68
CA ASP A 49 -1.05 3.87 29.62
C ASP A 49 -0.33 5.14 29.14
N ALA A 50 -0.52 5.57 27.89
CA ALA A 50 0.14 6.76 27.35
C ALA A 50 -0.57 7.33 26.11
N CYS A 51 -0.62 8.66 26.02
CA CYS A 51 -1.07 9.36 24.81
C CYS A 51 0.12 9.76 23.93
N SER A 52 -0.06 9.75 22.60
CA SER A 52 0.93 10.25 21.65
C SER A 52 1.11 11.77 21.79
N ILE A 53 2.37 12.22 21.81
CA ILE A 53 2.73 13.65 21.88
C ILE A 53 2.79 14.29 20.48
N LYS A 54 2.87 13.47 19.42
CA LYS A 54 3.02 13.95 18.04
C LYS A 54 1.69 14.13 17.33
N SER A 55 0.88 13.08 17.34
CA SER A 55 -0.41 13.02 16.66
C SER A 55 -1.22 11.82 17.15
N GLU A 56 -2.54 11.98 17.12
CA GLU A 56 -3.53 10.92 17.35
C GLU A 56 -4.49 10.87 16.18
N TYR A 57 -5.06 9.71 15.93
CA TYR A 57 -6.05 9.53 14.87
C TYR A 57 -7.44 9.93 15.38
N VAL A 58 -8.02 10.99 14.80
CA VAL A 58 -9.38 11.45 15.13
C VAL A 58 -10.36 10.89 14.10
N ILE A 59 -10.87 9.69 14.35
CA ILE A 59 -11.89 9.02 13.54
C ILE A 59 -13.13 8.79 14.43
N PRO A 60 -14.36 9.09 13.97
CA PRO A 60 -15.56 8.84 14.78
C PRO A 60 -15.67 7.39 15.24
N ALA A 61 -16.16 7.19 16.46
CA ALA A 61 -16.32 5.86 17.05
C ALA A 61 -17.27 4.99 16.22
N ASP A 62 -18.34 5.61 15.70
CA ASP A 62 -19.39 4.96 14.90
C ASP A 62 -18.96 4.64 13.46
N THR A 63 -17.78 5.06 13.03
CA THR A 63 -17.29 4.77 11.68
C THR A 63 -17.04 3.28 11.51
N GLN A 64 -17.76 2.66 10.57
CA GLN A 64 -17.56 1.26 10.20
C GLN A 64 -16.16 1.02 9.64
N ARG A 65 -15.69 -0.22 9.76
CA ARG A 65 -14.41 -0.62 9.17
C ARG A 65 -14.51 -0.52 7.65
N PRO A 66 -13.57 0.20 6.99
CA PRO A 66 -13.54 0.31 5.54
C PRO A 66 -13.44 -1.04 4.85
#